data_AF-A0A914AHY9-F1
#
_entry.id   AF-A0A914AHY9-F1
#
_cell.length_a   1.000
_cell.length_b   1.000
_cell.length_c   1.000
_cell.angle_alpha   90.00
_cell.angle_beta   90.00
_cell.angle_gamma   90.00
#
_symmetry.space_group_name_H-M   'P 1'
#
loop_
_entity.id
_entity.type
_entity.pdbx_description
1 polymer ?
#
loop_
_entity_poly.entity_id
_entity_poly.type
_entity_poly.pdbx_seq_one_letter_code
_entity_poly.pdbx_strand_id
1 'polypeptide(L)'
;MGPRGFVGPTGETGVKGQKGEPGEAPDDSNQRVAFTVVRTGHSDTSTSGATRLPFQATETLLPGTSFDLETGAFTCGVPGTYVFMFSVCKYPSSSRLYVHLRKNGDVVVSGLSNDSSHFEQVSGSAVVVLQRGDTMYLTMHGRAHSNSWHYTSFSGFLLYPE
;
A
#
# COMPACT_ATOMS: atom_id res chain seq x y z
N MET A 1 5.42 -47.39 77.10
CA MET A 1 4.89 -46.46 76.07
C MET A 1 4.67 -47.27 74.80
N GLY A 2 3.45 -47.24 74.22
CA GLY A 2 3.12 -47.99 73.01
C GLY A 2 3.54 -47.24 71.73
N PRO A 3 3.79 -47.96 70.62
CA PRO A 3 4.21 -47.34 69.37
C PRO A 3 3.12 -46.44 68.78
N ARG A 4 3.53 -45.35 68.11
CA ARG A 4 2.61 -44.45 67.40
C ARG A 4 1.92 -45.21 66.27
N GLY A 5 0.60 -45.00 66.15
CA GLY A 5 -0.20 -45.59 65.08
C GLY A 5 0.21 -45.10 63.69
N PHE A 6 -0.06 -45.93 62.68
CA PHE A 6 0.29 -45.63 61.29
C PHE A 6 -0.52 -44.43 60.77
N VAL A 7 0.14 -43.60 59.94
CA VAL A 7 -0.51 -42.48 59.28
C VAL A 7 -1.51 -43.01 58.25
N GLY A 8 -2.71 -42.44 58.22
CA GLY A 8 -3.76 -42.83 57.28
C GLY A 8 -3.41 -42.51 55.83
N PRO A 9 -4.10 -43.14 54.86
CA PRO A 9 -3.82 -42.93 53.44
C PRO A 9 -4.14 -41.49 53.01
N THR A 10 -3.33 -40.97 52.10
CA THR A 10 -3.54 -39.66 51.47
C THR A 10 -4.83 -39.67 50.65
N GLY A 11 -5.64 -38.61 50.75
CA GLY A 11 -6.89 -38.47 50.01
C GLY A 11 -6.71 -38.35 48.50
N GLU A 12 -7.77 -38.65 47.75
CA GLU A 12 -7.76 -38.60 46.28
C GLU A 12 -7.56 -37.17 45.75
N THR A 13 -6.87 -37.05 44.63
CA THR A 13 -6.64 -35.75 43.99
C THR A 13 -7.90 -35.28 43.27
N GLY A 14 -8.27 -34.02 43.45
CA GLY A 14 -9.45 -33.42 42.83
C GLY A 14 -9.38 -33.38 41.30
N VAL A 15 -10.56 -33.34 40.66
CA VAL A 15 -10.68 -33.33 39.19
C VAL A 15 -10.16 -32.01 38.63
N LYS A 16 -9.31 -32.08 37.60
CA LYS A 16 -8.82 -30.89 36.89
C LYS A 16 -9.97 -30.20 36.15
N GLY A 17 -10.09 -28.88 36.31
CA GLY A 17 -11.10 -28.08 35.63
C GLY A 17 -10.99 -28.13 34.10
N GLN A 18 -12.11 -27.90 33.41
CA GLN A 18 -12.15 -27.88 31.95
C GLN A 18 -11.43 -26.65 31.40
N LYS A 19 -10.80 -26.80 30.23
CA LYS A 19 -10.17 -25.70 29.50
C LYS A 19 -11.27 -24.78 28.95
N GLY A 20 -11.10 -23.46 29.11
CA GLY A 20 -12.01 -22.47 28.53
C GLY A 20 -12.04 -22.52 26.99
N GLU A 21 -13.09 -21.98 26.40
CA GLU A 21 -13.24 -21.91 24.94
C GLU A 21 -12.13 -21.05 24.29
N PRO A 22 -11.70 -21.38 23.06
CA PRO A 22 -10.83 -20.51 22.29
C PRO A 22 -11.47 -19.13 22.11
N GLY A 23 -10.67 -18.06 22.24
CA GLY A 23 -11.14 -16.71 21.95
C GLY A 23 -11.54 -16.53 20.49
N GLU A 24 -12.48 -15.62 20.21
CA GLU A 24 -12.88 -15.26 18.84
C GLU A 24 -11.67 -14.78 18.02
N ALA A 25 -11.50 -15.33 16.82
CA ALA A 25 -10.51 -14.83 15.86
C ALA A 25 -10.95 -13.46 15.32
N PRO A 26 -10.03 -12.52 15.04
CA PRO A 26 -10.39 -11.24 14.45
C PRO A 26 -11.05 -11.44 13.08
N ASP A 27 -12.15 -10.73 12.83
CA ASP A 27 -12.78 -10.67 11.51
C ASP A 27 -11.90 -9.85 10.55
N ASP A 28 -10.95 -10.53 9.91
CA ASP A 28 -9.94 -10.00 8.99
C ASP A 28 -10.50 -9.61 7.59
N SER A 29 -11.82 -9.66 7.43
CA SER A 29 -12.48 -9.33 6.16
C SER A 29 -12.48 -7.81 5.86
N ASN A 30 -12.31 -6.96 6.87
CA ASN A 30 -12.39 -5.50 6.77
C ASN A 30 -11.04 -4.77 6.66
N GLN A 31 -9.91 -5.49 6.65
CA GLN A 31 -8.58 -4.89 6.64
C GLN A 31 -7.80 -5.20 5.34
N ARG A 32 -8.51 -5.37 4.23
CA ARG A 32 -7.87 -5.60 2.92
C ARG A 32 -7.81 -4.30 2.13
N VAL A 33 -6.60 -3.85 1.83
CA VAL A 33 -6.39 -2.67 0.98
C VAL A 33 -5.42 -3.05 -0.13
N ALA A 34 -5.86 -2.91 -1.37
CA ALA A 34 -4.98 -3.01 -2.53
C ALA A 34 -5.60 -2.30 -3.74
N PHE A 35 -4.76 -1.64 -4.52
CA PHE A 35 -5.13 -1.07 -5.80
C PHE A 35 -4.00 -1.20 -6.82
N THR A 36 -4.41 -1.20 -8.09
CA THR A 36 -3.59 -0.88 -9.25
C THR A 36 -4.43 0.01 -10.15
N VAL A 37 -3.96 1.23 -10.39
CA VAL A 37 -4.57 2.17 -11.34
C VAL A 37 -3.64 2.38 -12.52
N VAL A 38 -4.23 2.59 -13.69
CA VAL A 38 -3.51 2.69 -14.95
C VAL A 38 -3.97 3.89 -15.76
N ARG A 39 -3.04 4.42 -16.55
CA ARG A 39 -3.39 5.36 -17.61
C ARG A 39 -3.70 4.61 -18.89
N THR A 40 -4.79 4.97 -19.55
CA THR A 40 -5.16 4.44 -20.88
C THR A 40 -4.74 5.36 -22.02
N GLY A 41 -4.18 6.53 -21.70
CA GLY A 41 -3.69 7.51 -22.66
C GLY A 41 -2.55 8.36 -22.10
N HIS A 42 -1.93 9.15 -22.98
CA HIS A 42 -0.83 10.05 -22.61
C HIS A 42 -1.32 11.12 -21.62
N SER A 43 -0.42 11.66 -20.81
CA SER A 43 -0.74 12.84 -20.00
C SER A 43 -0.60 14.12 -20.81
N ASP A 44 -1.11 15.22 -20.24
CA ASP A 44 -0.66 16.55 -20.60
C ASP A 44 0.80 16.74 -20.19
N THR A 45 1.46 17.70 -20.83
CA THR A 45 2.83 18.09 -20.47
C THR A 45 2.80 18.92 -19.18
N SER A 46 3.54 18.47 -18.17
CA SER A 46 3.79 19.21 -16.94
C SER A 46 5.15 19.89 -16.98
N THR A 47 5.21 21.15 -16.56
CA THR A 47 6.45 21.92 -16.35
C THR A 47 6.80 22.09 -14.87
N SER A 48 6.04 21.45 -13.97
CA SER A 48 6.23 21.53 -12.52
C SER A 48 6.37 20.13 -11.93
N GLY A 49 7.36 19.92 -11.07
CA GLY A 49 7.50 18.66 -10.31
C GLY A 49 6.42 18.44 -9.24
N ALA A 50 5.45 19.35 -9.11
CA ALA A 50 4.34 19.27 -8.17
C ALA A 50 2.99 18.89 -8.83
N THR A 51 2.93 18.80 -10.16
CA THR A 51 1.68 18.44 -10.86
C THR A 51 1.31 17.00 -10.56
N ARG A 52 0.11 16.76 -10.03
CA ARG A 52 -0.41 15.40 -9.76
C ARG A 52 -0.64 14.63 -11.06
N LEU A 53 -0.45 13.32 -11.00
CA LEU A 53 -0.69 12.42 -12.13
C LEU A 53 -2.05 11.70 -11.98
N PRO A 54 -3.09 12.08 -12.75
CA PRO A 54 -4.36 11.37 -12.76
C PRO A 54 -4.28 10.00 -13.44
N PHE A 55 -5.30 9.18 -13.25
CA PHE A 55 -5.47 7.87 -13.89
C PHE A 55 -6.87 7.74 -14.50
N GLN A 56 -7.02 6.86 -15.49
CA GLN A 56 -8.30 6.70 -16.21
C GLN A 56 -9.03 5.41 -15.86
N ALA A 57 -8.31 4.41 -15.34
CA ALA A 57 -8.89 3.10 -15.05
C ALA A 57 -8.24 2.43 -13.84
N THR A 58 -8.98 1.50 -13.24
CA THR A 58 -8.54 0.61 -12.17
C THR A 58 -8.40 -0.81 -12.74
N GLU A 59 -7.23 -1.41 -12.61
CA GLU A 59 -7.03 -2.85 -12.83
C GLU A 59 -7.42 -3.64 -11.58
N THR A 60 -7.17 -3.07 -10.41
CA THR A 60 -7.56 -3.65 -9.12
C THR A 60 -7.95 -2.51 -8.19
N LEU A 61 -9.06 -2.69 -7.48
CA LEU A 61 -9.48 -1.83 -6.39
C LEU A 61 -10.29 -2.67 -5.40
N LEU A 62 -9.65 -3.12 -4.32
CA LEU A 62 -10.35 -3.94 -3.32
C LEU A 62 -11.39 -3.10 -2.56
N PRO A 63 -12.51 -3.70 -2.13
CA PRO A 63 -13.47 -3.03 -1.24
C PRO A 63 -12.77 -2.40 -0.02
N GLY A 64 -13.16 -1.18 0.35
CA GLY A 64 -12.51 -0.44 1.44
C GLY A 64 -11.25 0.34 1.04
N THR A 65 -10.77 0.19 -0.20
CA THR A 65 -9.66 1.01 -0.73
C THR A 65 -10.19 2.35 -1.23
N SER A 66 -9.71 3.46 -0.66
CA SER A 66 -10.07 4.81 -1.10
C SER A 66 -9.02 5.35 -2.08
N PHE A 67 -9.38 5.39 -3.36
CA PHE A 67 -8.55 5.96 -4.41
C PHE A 67 -9.38 6.88 -5.30
N ASP A 68 -8.87 8.09 -5.55
CA ASP A 68 -9.45 9.07 -6.45
C ASP A 68 -8.64 9.13 -7.75
N LEU A 69 -9.27 8.75 -8.86
CA LEU A 69 -8.64 8.69 -10.18
C LEU A 69 -8.32 10.09 -10.76
N GLU A 70 -9.14 11.10 -10.47
CA GLU A 70 -8.97 12.46 -11.00
C GLU A 70 -7.82 13.18 -10.29
N THR A 71 -7.69 12.99 -8.97
CA THR A 71 -6.55 13.55 -8.24
C THR A 71 -5.33 12.63 -8.22
N GLY A 72 -5.49 11.36 -8.61
CA GLY A 72 -4.44 10.35 -8.60
C GLY A 72 -3.98 9.94 -7.20
N ALA A 73 -4.86 10.09 -6.20
CA ALA A 73 -4.51 9.97 -4.79
C ALA A 73 -5.21 8.80 -4.10
N PHE A 74 -4.39 7.99 -3.43
CA PHE A 74 -4.83 7.07 -2.40
C PHE A 74 -4.98 7.82 -1.07
N THR A 75 -6.06 7.54 -0.33
CA THR A 75 -6.28 8.02 1.04
C THR A 75 -6.35 6.85 2.01
N CYS A 76 -5.50 6.86 3.03
CA CYS A 76 -5.41 5.81 4.03
C CYS A 76 -6.67 5.74 4.90
N GLY A 77 -7.44 4.66 4.79
CA GLY A 77 -8.56 4.36 5.70
C GLY A 77 -8.17 3.50 6.91
N VAL A 78 -7.18 2.62 6.73
CA VAL A 78 -6.71 1.63 7.71
C VAL A 78 -5.25 1.96 8.07
N PRO A 79 -4.95 2.42 9.29
CA PRO A 79 -3.56 2.61 9.71
C PRO A 79 -2.75 1.32 9.59
N GLY A 80 -1.49 1.44 9.18
CA GLY A 80 -0.62 0.27 9.03
C GLY A 80 0.57 0.49 8.12
N THR A 81 1.23 -0.61 7.78
CA THR A 81 2.40 -0.63 6.89
C THR A 81 1.97 -0.97 5.48
N TYR A 82 2.36 -0.14 4.53
CA TYR A 82 1.97 -0.24 3.13
C TYR A 82 3.18 -0.36 2.21
N VAL A 83 2.99 -1.05 1.09
CA VAL A 83 3.92 -1.04 -0.04
C VAL A 83 3.30 -0.26 -1.18
N PHE A 84 4.05 0.67 -1.76
CA PHE A 84 3.67 1.40 -2.96
C PHE A 84 4.72 1.21 -4.04
N MET A 85 4.26 1.14 -5.29
CA MET A 85 5.12 1.02 -6.45
C MET A 85 4.49 1.72 -7.65
N PHE A 86 5.32 2.38 -8.45
CA PHE A 86 4.89 3.03 -9.67
C PHE A 86 5.80 2.68 -10.82
N SER A 87 5.23 2.78 -12.02
CA SER A 87 5.92 2.70 -13.29
C SER A 87 5.30 3.76 -14.19
N VAL A 88 6.08 4.75 -14.63
CA VAL A 88 5.63 5.80 -15.55
C VAL A 88 6.52 5.81 -16.79
N CYS A 89 5.92 5.59 -17.95
CA CYS A 89 6.66 5.60 -19.21
C CYS A 89 6.76 7.04 -19.72
N LYS A 90 7.94 7.46 -20.17
CA LYS A 90 8.15 8.80 -20.75
C LYS A 90 7.62 8.86 -22.18
N TYR A 91 6.92 9.94 -22.50
CA TYR A 91 6.56 10.25 -23.88
C TYR A 91 7.80 10.61 -24.71
N PRO A 92 8.01 10.03 -25.93
CA PRO A 92 9.28 10.14 -26.65
C PRO A 92 9.76 11.56 -26.95
N SER A 93 8.83 12.49 -27.19
CA SER A 93 9.17 13.90 -27.43
C SER A 93 9.40 14.71 -26.15
N SER A 94 9.22 14.11 -24.96
CA SER A 94 9.54 14.73 -23.68
C SER A 94 11.04 14.58 -23.42
N SER A 95 11.75 15.71 -23.26
CA SER A 95 13.19 15.71 -22.96
C SER A 95 13.54 15.30 -21.53
N ARG A 96 12.54 15.24 -20.65
CA ARG A 96 12.70 14.79 -19.27
C ARG A 96 11.41 14.20 -18.73
N LEU A 97 11.53 13.28 -17.79
CA LEU A 97 10.44 12.81 -16.95
C LEU A 97 10.96 12.68 -15.52
N TYR A 98 10.40 13.45 -14.60
CA TYR A 98 10.66 13.33 -13.16
C TYR A 98 9.38 12.87 -12.48
N VAL A 99 9.44 11.82 -11.69
CA VAL A 99 8.29 11.26 -10.99
C VAL A 99 8.63 11.16 -9.51
N HIS A 100 7.73 11.65 -8.67
CA HIS A 100 7.86 11.60 -7.22
C HIS A 100 6.64 10.90 -6.64
N LEU A 101 6.88 9.85 -5.85
CA LEU A 101 5.89 9.35 -4.91
C LEU A 101 5.90 10.24 -3.69
N ARG A 102 4.73 10.76 -3.31
CA ARG A 102 4.58 11.67 -2.17
C ARG A 102 3.68 11.12 -1.10
N LYS A 103 4.01 11.43 0.15
CA LYS A 103 3.18 11.27 1.35
C LYS A 103 2.82 12.67 1.85
N ASN A 104 1.54 13.03 1.88
CA ASN A 104 1.07 14.31 2.44
C ASN A 104 1.78 15.58 1.89
N GLY A 105 2.31 15.53 0.67
CA GLY A 105 3.08 16.63 0.07
C GLY A 105 4.59 16.42 0.08
N ASP A 106 5.12 15.60 1.00
CA ASP A 106 6.54 15.31 1.09
C ASP A 106 6.95 14.20 0.12
N VAL A 107 8.13 14.33 -0.47
CA VAL A 107 8.69 13.32 -1.37
C VAL A 107 9.18 12.13 -0.55
N VAL A 108 8.72 10.93 -0.89
CA VAL A 108 9.16 9.66 -0.29
C VAL A 108 10.25 9.02 -1.12
N VAL A 109 9.98 8.81 -2.41
CA VAL A 109 10.93 8.24 -3.38
C VAL A 109 10.70 8.88 -4.74
N SER A 110 11.76 8.98 -5.54
CA SER A 110 11.72 9.61 -6.85
C SER A 110 12.42 8.75 -7.89
N GLY A 111 12.00 8.90 -9.14
CA GLY A 111 12.71 8.41 -10.32
C GLY A 111 12.80 9.50 -11.36
N LEU A 112 13.83 9.44 -12.21
CA LEU A 112 14.02 10.41 -13.28
C LEU A 112 14.57 9.78 -14.55
N SER A 113 14.27 10.43 -15.68
CA SER A 113 14.94 10.27 -16.96
C SER A 113 15.19 11.66 -17.55
N ASN A 114 16.40 11.85 -18.09
CA ASN A 114 16.84 13.08 -18.77
C ASN A 114 17.25 12.82 -20.23
N ASP A 115 17.08 11.60 -20.74
CA ASP A 115 17.45 11.30 -22.11
C ASP A 115 16.47 11.97 -23.08
N SER A 116 16.94 12.27 -24.27
CA SER A 116 16.09 12.69 -25.39
C SER A 116 15.93 11.52 -26.35
N SER A 117 14.71 11.30 -26.85
CA SER A 117 14.38 10.45 -28.02
C SER A 117 14.03 8.97 -27.84
N HIS A 118 13.74 8.48 -26.63
CA HIS A 118 13.23 7.12 -26.44
C HIS A 118 12.08 7.02 -25.43
N PHE A 119 11.27 5.97 -25.58
CA PHE A 119 10.43 5.50 -24.50
C PHE A 119 11.31 4.97 -23.38
N GLU A 120 11.14 5.51 -22.19
CA GLU A 120 11.88 5.07 -21.01
C GLU A 120 10.93 4.90 -19.85
N GLN A 121 11.07 3.79 -19.15
CA GLN A 121 10.29 3.49 -17.96
C GLN A 121 10.98 4.07 -16.74
N VAL A 122 10.29 4.95 -16.01
CA VAL A 122 10.73 5.44 -14.70
C VAL A 122 9.88 4.73 -13.64
N SER A 123 10.53 3.95 -12.78
CA SER A 123 9.86 3.17 -11.74
C SER A 123 10.48 3.41 -10.37
N GLY A 124 9.70 3.20 -9.33
CA GLY A 124 10.13 3.32 -7.94
C GLY A 124 9.16 2.65 -6.99
N SER A 125 9.62 2.34 -5.79
CA SER A 125 8.81 1.73 -4.74
C SER A 125 9.22 2.21 -3.35
N ALA A 126 8.32 2.10 -2.39
CA ALA A 126 8.57 2.40 -1.00
C ALA A 126 7.70 1.56 -0.07
N VAL A 127 8.24 1.24 1.10
CA VAL A 127 7.48 0.74 2.25
C VAL A 127 7.29 1.92 3.20
N VAL A 128 6.05 2.22 3.57
CA VAL A 128 5.70 3.38 4.39
C VAL A 128 4.67 3.02 5.46
N VAL A 129 4.79 3.64 6.63
CA VAL A 129 3.75 3.59 7.66
C VAL A 129 2.79 4.75 7.42
N LEU A 130 1.50 4.44 7.35
CA LEU A 130 0.43 5.41 7.15
C LEU A 130 -0.51 5.44 8.34
N GLN A 131 -0.95 6.65 8.67
CA GLN A 131 -2.04 6.90 9.61
C GLN A 131 -3.33 7.18 8.82
N ARG A 132 -4.48 7.05 9.48
CA ARG A 132 -5.78 7.34 8.85
C ARG A 132 -5.78 8.79 8.35
N GLY A 133 -6.18 8.98 7.09
CA GLY A 133 -6.19 10.27 6.41
C GLY A 133 -4.91 10.65 5.69
N ASP A 134 -3.79 9.91 5.90
CA ASP A 134 -2.58 10.11 5.10
C ASP A 134 -2.88 9.86 3.62
N THR A 135 -2.25 10.65 2.74
CA THR A 135 -2.43 10.56 1.28
C THR A 135 -1.15 10.14 0.59
N MET A 136 -1.28 9.25 -0.39
CA MET A 136 -0.19 8.79 -1.26
C MET A 136 -0.55 9.04 -2.72
N TYR A 137 0.34 9.71 -3.46
CA TYR A 137 0.09 10.07 -4.86
C TYR A 137 1.39 10.32 -5.62
N LEU A 138 1.29 10.31 -6.94
CA LEU A 138 2.41 10.67 -7.82
C LEU A 138 2.30 12.12 -8.27
N THR A 139 3.44 12.79 -8.32
CA THR A 139 3.61 14.07 -9.03
C THR A 139 4.69 13.96 -10.09
N MET A 140 4.58 14.72 -11.18
CA MET A 140 5.57 14.66 -12.25
C MET A 140 5.84 15.97 -12.98
N HIS A 141 7.09 16.09 -13.47
CA HIS A 141 7.49 17.02 -14.53
C HIS A 141 7.74 16.23 -15.81
N GLY A 142 7.29 16.72 -16.96
CA GLY A 142 7.41 16.06 -18.26
C GLY A 142 6.06 15.57 -18.77
N ARG A 143 6.07 14.56 -19.65
CA ARG A 143 4.87 13.96 -20.21
C ARG A 143 4.92 12.45 -20.10
N ALA A 144 3.89 11.85 -19.54
CA ALA A 144 3.75 10.40 -19.43
C ALA A 144 3.11 9.81 -20.69
N HIS A 145 3.65 8.67 -21.13
CA HIS A 145 3.11 7.82 -22.17
C HIS A 145 2.31 6.67 -21.56
N SER A 146 1.16 6.42 -22.16
CA SER A 146 0.40 5.18 -21.99
C SER A 146 -0.57 5.04 -23.16
N ASN A 147 -1.14 3.86 -23.31
CA ASN A 147 -2.18 3.51 -24.28
C ASN A 147 -2.93 2.28 -23.73
N SER A 148 -3.62 1.51 -24.56
CA SER A 148 -4.31 0.28 -24.16
C SER A 148 -3.40 -0.84 -23.62
N TRP A 149 -2.07 -0.66 -23.63
CA TRP A 149 -1.10 -1.61 -23.05
C TRP A 149 -0.60 -1.17 -21.67
N HIS A 150 -1.15 -0.08 -21.12
CA HIS A 150 -1.00 0.32 -19.71
C HIS A 150 0.45 0.52 -19.25
N TYR A 151 1.29 1.19 -20.06
CA TYR A 151 2.69 1.51 -19.74
C TYR A 151 2.90 2.41 -18.50
N THR A 152 1.84 3.08 -18.03
CA THR A 152 1.89 3.91 -16.83
C THR A 152 0.88 3.40 -15.79
N SER A 153 1.39 3.02 -14.62
CA SER A 153 0.62 2.45 -13.51
C SER A 153 1.11 2.93 -12.15
N PHE A 154 0.20 2.88 -11.18
CA PHE A 154 0.48 3.08 -9.76
C PHE A 154 -0.27 2.04 -8.95
N SER A 155 0.45 1.34 -8.08
CA SER A 155 -0.07 0.26 -7.26
C SER A 155 0.31 0.48 -5.80
N GLY A 156 -0.56 0.00 -4.91
CA GLY A 156 -0.27 -0.04 -3.49
C GLY A 156 -1.14 -1.03 -2.75
N PHE A 157 -0.64 -1.57 -1.64
CA PHE A 157 -1.39 -2.52 -0.81
C PHE A 157 -0.93 -2.46 0.66
N LEU A 158 -1.83 -2.83 1.57
CA LEU A 158 -1.54 -3.01 2.99
C LEU A 158 -0.75 -4.30 3.18
N LEU A 159 0.40 -4.20 3.83
CA LEU A 159 1.22 -5.35 4.21
C LEU A 159 0.72 -5.96 5.53
N TYR A 160 0.48 -5.11 6.53
CA TYR A 160 -0.21 -5.46 7.78
C TYR A 160 -0.77 -4.20 8.46
N PRO A 161 -1.95 -4.30 9.09
CA PRO A 161 -2.52 -3.22 9.88
C PRO A 161 -1.68 -2.94 11.14
N GLU A 162 -1.81 -1.73 11.68
CA GLU A 162 -1.29 -1.37 13.02
C GLU A 162 -2.21 -1.87 14.15
#